data_AF-A0AAJ0E7M1-F1
#
_entry.id   AF-A0AAJ0E7M1-F1
#
_cell.length_a   1.000
_cell.length_b   1.000
_cell.length_c   1.000
_cell.angle_alpha   90.00
_cell.angle_beta   90.00
_cell.angle_gamma   90.00
#
_symmetry.space_group_name_H-M   'P 1'
#
loop_
_entity.id
_entity.type
_entity.pdbx_description
1 polymer ?
#
loop_
_entity_poly.entity_id
_entity_poly.type
_entity_poly.pdbx_seq_one_letter_code
_entity_poly.pdbx_strand_id
1 'polypeptide(L)'
;MSIKSAIVVLATLAFRAIAVPVEPAQPPNPEDWTLLNFRRTCEADQSRCSYTFLVSEDAAKVPRYCNFDIDAAGGLPAYQTDFSSLKCPSAPEYTINGGWDEQGFITLTVINDPRKLLSFFAFRDDELWAGEAATPQQSKVFDYPFSAKREVVASQEESEMAYAPSWKIKDFIRYEFNRGIPYSDALIMRFGIQSGPLTEQCLLIIALFEGTVPLGKSFADAACGYGGWTVSWGHNETTDEAVMTLMNVHHDRRAFYGFNDVSKNIILGDNGPRPASPF
;
A
#
# COMPACT_ATOMS: atom_id res chain seq x y z
N MET A 1 16.01 59.84 38.38
CA MET A 1 14.99 59.28 37.47
C MET A 1 15.45 57.89 37.05
N SER A 2 14.71 56.85 37.46
CA SER A 2 15.01 55.44 37.20
C SER A 2 14.07 54.96 36.10
N ILE A 3 14.60 54.50 34.97
CA ILE A 3 13.81 53.88 33.90
C ILE A 3 13.99 52.37 34.07
N LYS A 4 12.91 51.70 34.50
CA LYS A 4 12.83 50.25 34.61
C LYS A 4 12.67 49.65 33.21
N SER A 5 13.62 48.84 32.78
CA SER A 5 13.50 48.01 31.57
C SER A 5 12.44 46.93 31.80
N ALA A 6 11.34 46.99 31.06
CA ALA A 6 10.37 45.90 30.97
C ALA A 6 10.84 44.92 29.88
N ILE A 7 11.23 43.71 30.27
CA ILE A 7 11.46 42.60 29.35
C ILE A 7 10.08 42.07 28.93
N VAL A 8 9.73 42.27 27.66
CA VAL A 8 8.56 41.64 27.04
C VAL A 8 9.00 40.28 26.49
N VAL A 9 8.54 39.20 27.10
CA VAL A 9 8.70 37.83 26.58
C VAL A 9 7.59 37.60 25.55
N LEU A 10 7.91 37.66 24.26
CA LEU A 10 7.03 37.19 23.19
C LEU A 10 7.00 35.65 23.24
N ALA A 11 5.90 35.08 23.74
CA ALA A 11 5.62 33.66 23.58
C ALA A 11 5.23 33.40 22.12
N THR A 12 6.12 32.79 21.34
CA THR A 12 5.81 32.29 20.00
C THR A 12 4.90 31.07 20.12
N LEU A 13 3.60 31.28 19.90
CA LEU A 13 2.65 30.19 19.67
C LEU A 13 3.01 29.52 18.34
N ALA A 14 3.74 28.42 18.41
CA ALA A 14 3.93 27.52 17.27
C ALA A 14 2.59 26.84 16.96
N PHE A 15 1.84 27.39 16.01
CA PHE A 15 0.71 26.69 15.41
C PHE A 15 1.24 25.47 14.67
N ARG A 16 1.10 24.28 15.26
CA ARG A 16 1.19 23.05 14.49
C ARG A 16 -0.02 23.02 13.56
N ALA A 17 0.20 23.25 12.26
CA ALA A 17 -0.81 23.02 11.25
C ALA A 17 -1.20 21.54 11.31
N ILE A 18 -2.44 21.26 11.71
CA ILE A 18 -3.01 19.92 11.60
C ILE A 18 -3.24 19.73 10.10
N ALA A 19 -2.46 18.85 9.47
CA ALA A 19 -2.70 18.49 8.08
C ALA A 19 -4.12 17.92 7.97
N VAL A 20 -4.98 18.59 7.22
CA VAL A 20 -6.30 18.05 6.86
C VAL A 20 -6.04 16.80 6.03
N PRO A 21 -6.67 15.66 6.34
CA PRO A 21 -6.50 14.46 5.53
C PRO A 21 -7.02 14.73 4.12
N VAL A 22 -6.12 14.70 3.15
CA VAL A 22 -6.44 14.77 1.73
C VAL A 22 -6.80 13.34 1.32
N GLU A 23 -7.99 13.17 0.75
CA GLU A 23 -8.34 11.91 0.09
C GLU A 23 -7.32 11.66 -1.03
N PRO A 24 -6.84 10.42 -1.22
CA PRO A 24 -5.93 10.10 -2.31
C PRO A 24 -6.51 10.61 -3.62
N ALA A 25 -5.70 11.26 -4.45
CA ALA A 25 -6.17 11.73 -5.74
C ALA A 25 -6.59 10.51 -6.58
N GLN A 26 -7.90 10.37 -6.76
CA GLN A 26 -8.47 9.49 -7.77
C GLN A 26 -8.55 10.28 -9.08
N PRO A 27 -8.43 9.61 -10.24
CA PRO A 27 -8.61 10.27 -11.51
C PRO A 27 -9.99 10.94 -11.56
N PRO A 28 -10.14 12.08 -12.27
CA PRO A 28 -11.39 12.85 -12.29
C PRO A 28 -12.61 12.05 -12.78
N ASN A 29 -12.37 10.94 -13.49
CA ASN A 29 -13.35 9.91 -13.79
C ASN A 29 -12.88 8.59 -13.14
N PRO A 30 -13.43 8.22 -11.96
CA PRO A 30 -13.09 6.96 -11.31
C PRO A 30 -13.41 5.80 -12.25
N GLU A 31 -12.44 4.93 -12.44
CA GLU A 31 -12.57 3.67 -13.18
C GLU A 31 -12.08 2.53 -12.28
N ASP A 32 -12.57 1.32 -12.58
CA ASP A 32 -12.13 0.11 -11.91
C ASP A 32 -11.40 -0.76 -12.95
N TRP A 33 -10.26 -1.31 -12.56
CA TRP A 33 -9.54 -2.28 -13.37
C TRP A 33 -9.88 -3.69 -12.94
N THR A 34 -9.91 -4.62 -13.89
CA THR A 34 -10.11 -6.04 -13.62
C THR A 34 -8.87 -6.82 -14.03
N LEU A 35 -8.37 -7.67 -13.12
CA LEU A 35 -7.32 -8.62 -13.40
C LEU A 35 -7.97 -9.99 -13.62
N LEU A 36 -7.79 -10.53 -14.84
CA LEU A 36 -8.45 -11.75 -15.31
C LEU A 36 -7.41 -12.85 -15.54
N ASN A 37 -7.84 -14.10 -15.40
CA ASN A 37 -7.03 -15.28 -15.72
C ASN A 37 -5.66 -15.28 -15.05
N PHE A 38 -5.58 -14.82 -13.79
CA PHE A 38 -4.33 -14.84 -13.07
C PHE A 38 -3.95 -16.26 -12.74
N ARG A 39 -2.78 -16.69 -13.21
CA ARG A 39 -2.27 -18.04 -12.97
C ARG A 39 -0.78 -18.01 -12.73
N ARG A 40 -0.32 -18.98 -11.94
CA ARG A 40 1.10 -19.24 -11.69
C ARG A 40 1.41 -20.69 -12.06
N THR A 41 2.51 -20.89 -12.78
CA THR A 41 3.06 -22.23 -13.05
C THR A 41 4.51 -22.26 -12.60
N CYS A 42 4.89 -23.22 -11.76
CA CYS A 42 6.25 -23.33 -11.25
C CYS A 42 6.94 -24.60 -11.78
N GLU A 43 8.25 -24.54 -11.91
CA GLU A 43 9.08 -25.72 -12.12
C GLU A 43 8.95 -26.69 -10.93
N ALA A 44 9.23 -27.98 -11.16
CA ALA A 44 9.04 -29.02 -10.14
C ALA A 44 9.89 -28.80 -8.88
N ASP A 45 11.07 -28.18 -9.04
CA ASP A 45 11.96 -27.81 -7.93
C ASP A 45 11.65 -26.43 -7.33
N GLN A 46 10.62 -25.75 -7.84
CA GLN A 46 10.17 -24.43 -7.41
C GLN A 46 11.25 -23.33 -7.55
N SER A 47 12.27 -23.57 -8.38
CA SER A 47 13.36 -22.63 -8.64
C SER A 47 12.93 -21.47 -9.52
N ARG A 48 11.88 -21.65 -10.32
CA ARG A 48 11.28 -20.64 -11.19
C ARG A 48 9.76 -20.77 -11.24
N CYS A 49 9.06 -19.65 -11.26
CA CYS A 49 7.61 -19.57 -11.47
C CYS A 49 7.27 -18.54 -12.55
N SER A 50 6.41 -18.93 -13.48
CA SER A 50 5.84 -18.06 -14.50
C SER A 50 4.46 -17.57 -14.06
N TYR A 51 4.25 -16.26 -14.12
CA TYR A 51 2.98 -15.60 -13.84
C TYR A 51 2.40 -15.06 -15.13
N THR A 52 1.10 -15.22 -15.30
CA THR A 52 0.39 -14.64 -16.45
C THR A 52 -1.00 -14.18 -16.05
N PHE A 53 -1.48 -13.09 -16.67
CA PHE A 53 -2.82 -12.57 -16.50
C PHE A 53 -3.19 -11.63 -17.65
N LEU A 54 -4.44 -11.16 -17.63
CA LEU A 54 -4.94 -10.10 -18.49
C LEU A 54 -5.37 -8.90 -17.64
N VAL A 55 -5.01 -7.69 -18.07
CA VAL A 55 -5.47 -6.42 -17.48
C VAL A 55 -6.58 -5.84 -18.34
N SER A 56 -7.77 -5.62 -17.76
CA SER A 56 -8.88 -4.92 -18.38
C SER A 56 -9.11 -3.59 -17.65
N GLU A 57 -8.77 -2.49 -18.32
CA GLU A 57 -9.05 -1.14 -17.83
C GLU A 57 -10.44 -0.64 -18.28
N ASP A 58 -11.05 -1.33 -19.23
CA ASP A 58 -12.31 -0.99 -19.86
C ASP A 58 -12.95 -2.28 -20.38
N ALA A 59 -14.15 -2.60 -19.87
CA ALA A 59 -14.86 -3.83 -20.19
C ALA A 59 -15.24 -3.93 -21.69
N ALA A 60 -15.27 -2.81 -22.42
CA ALA A 60 -15.55 -2.79 -23.86
C ALA A 60 -14.30 -3.01 -24.72
N LYS A 61 -13.10 -3.03 -24.13
CA LYS A 61 -11.83 -3.18 -24.86
C LYS A 61 -11.22 -4.56 -24.63
N VAL A 62 -10.42 -4.99 -25.60
CA VAL A 62 -9.64 -6.24 -25.48
C VAL A 62 -8.64 -6.09 -24.33
N PRO A 63 -8.68 -6.98 -23.31
CA PRO A 63 -7.71 -6.96 -22.21
C PRO A 63 -6.27 -7.14 -22.69
N ARG A 64 -5.32 -6.57 -21.95
CA ARG A 64 -3.89 -6.63 -22.26
C ARG A 64 -3.23 -7.80 -21.57
N TYR A 65 -2.48 -8.60 -22.33
CA TYR A 65 -1.77 -9.76 -21.80
C TYR A 65 -0.45 -9.37 -21.15
N CYS A 66 -0.23 -9.89 -19.94
CA CYS A 66 1.03 -9.77 -19.23
C CYS A 66 1.55 -11.15 -18.84
N ASN A 67 2.86 -11.34 -18.98
CA ASN A 67 3.59 -12.48 -18.46
C ASN A 67 4.97 -12.07 -17.96
N PHE A 68 5.46 -12.75 -16.92
CA PHE A 68 6.81 -12.62 -16.42
C PHE A 68 7.21 -13.85 -15.60
N ASP A 69 8.50 -14.05 -15.44
CA ASP A 69 9.07 -15.15 -14.66
C ASP A 69 9.79 -14.61 -13.42
N ILE A 70 9.65 -15.34 -12.31
CA ILE A 70 10.32 -15.08 -11.04
C ILE A 70 11.23 -16.26 -10.74
N ASP A 71 12.47 -15.98 -10.38
CA ASP A 71 13.43 -16.97 -9.90
C ASP A 71 13.46 -16.98 -8.37
N ALA A 72 13.76 -18.14 -7.78
CA ALA A 72 13.99 -18.29 -6.35
C ALA A 72 15.14 -17.38 -5.90
N ALA A 73 14.89 -16.56 -4.87
CA ALA A 73 15.88 -15.64 -4.34
C ALA A 73 15.80 -15.56 -2.81
N GLY A 74 16.90 -15.12 -2.16
CA GLY A 74 16.91 -14.91 -0.72
C GLY A 74 16.71 -16.17 0.13
N GLY A 75 16.95 -17.36 -0.44
CA GLY A 75 16.68 -18.65 0.22
C GLY A 75 15.19 -19.05 0.24
N LEU A 76 14.34 -18.29 -0.45
CA LEU A 76 12.93 -18.58 -0.63
C LEU A 76 12.69 -19.23 -2.00
N PRO A 77 11.70 -20.13 -2.13
CA PRO A 77 11.28 -20.63 -3.43
C PRO A 77 10.68 -19.49 -4.28
N ALA A 78 10.65 -19.68 -5.61
CA ALA A 78 10.22 -18.63 -6.55
C ALA A 78 8.80 -18.13 -6.28
N TYR A 79 7.91 -19.00 -5.81
CA TYR A 79 6.53 -18.63 -5.49
C TYR A 79 6.39 -17.76 -4.23
N GLN A 80 7.42 -17.71 -3.38
CA GLN A 80 7.51 -16.86 -2.19
C GLN A 80 8.44 -15.66 -2.37
N THR A 81 8.95 -15.45 -3.58
CA THR A 81 9.91 -14.39 -3.87
C THR A 81 9.18 -13.12 -4.30
N ASP A 82 9.45 -12.01 -3.62
CA ASP A 82 8.91 -10.70 -3.96
C ASP A 82 9.53 -10.16 -5.26
N PHE A 83 8.77 -9.36 -5.99
CA PHE A 83 9.19 -8.81 -7.27
C PHE A 83 8.81 -7.35 -7.47
N SER A 84 9.65 -6.65 -8.21
CA SER A 84 9.55 -5.21 -8.40
C SER A 84 9.96 -4.84 -9.81
N SER A 85 9.25 -3.87 -10.37
CA SER A 85 9.58 -3.15 -11.59
C SER A 85 9.65 -4.07 -12.81
N LEU A 86 8.83 -5.12 -12.80
CA LEU A 86 8.71 -6.05 -13.91
C LEU A 86 7.91 -5.43 -15.04
N LYS A 87 8.40 -5.59 -16.26
CA LYS A 87 7.69 -5.18 -17.47
C LYS A 87 6.94 -6.36 -18.06
N CYS A 88 5.73 -6.09 -18.55
CA CYS A 88 4.96 -7.05 -19.34
C CYS A 88 5.42 -6.99 -20.81
N PRO A 89 6.08 -8.02 -21.38
CA PRO A 89 6.63 -7.94 -22.73
C PRO A 89 5.59 -7.65 -23.82
N SER A 90 4.38 -8.19 -23.67
CA SER A 90 3.26 -7.96 -24.61
C SER A 90 2.41 -6.72 -24.30
N ALA A 91 2.72 -6.00 -23.22
CA ALA A 91 2.03 -4.79 -22.80
C ALA A 91 3.01 -3.85 -22.05
N PRO A 92 4.01 -3.29 -22.75
CA PRO A 92 5.13 -2.56 -22.14
C PRO A 92 4.71 -1.28 -21.39
N GLU A 93 3.46 -0.83 -21.58
CA GLU A 93 2.84 0.24 -20.80
C GLU A 93 2.70 -0.12 -19.30
N TYR A 94 2.69 -1.42 -18.95
CA TYR A 94 2.54 -1.86 -17.58
C TYR A 94 3.86 -2.13 -16.87
N THR A 95 3.91 -1.70 -15.61
CA THR A 95 4.89 -2.12 -14.61
C THR A 95 4.18 -2.89 -13.50
N ILE A 96 4.72 -4.05 -13.15
CA ILE A 96 4.17 -4.93 -12.13
C ILE A 96 5.12 -5.01 -10.95
N ASN A 97 4.57 -4.77 -9.77
CA ASN A 97 5.19 -5.03 -8.48
C ASN A 97 4.34 -6.03 -7.73
N GLY A 98 4.92 -6.76 -6.79
CA GLY A 98 4.16 -7.71 -5.99
C GLY A 98 5.03 -8.58 -5.12
N GLY A 99 4.38 -9.52 -4.44
CA GLY A 99 5.07 -10.43 -3.54
C GLY A 99 4.14 -11.37 -2.81
N TRP A 100 4.72 -12.39 -2.20
CA TRP A 100 4.00 -13.43 -1.46
C TRP A 100 4.01 -13.12 0.02
N ASP A 101 2.85 -13.10 0.65
CA ASP A 101 2.63 -12.82 2.06
C ASP A 101 2.42 -14.10 2.89
N GLU A 102 2.91 -14.12 4.14
CA GLU A 102 2.95 -15.31 4.98
C GLU A 102 1.56 -15.77 5.46
N GLN A 103 0.54 -14.93 5.31
CA GLN A 103 -0.86 -15.31 5.51
C GLN A 103 -1.46 -16.04 4.28
N GLY A 104 -0.64 -16.33 3.26
CA GLY A 104 -0.99 -17.16 2.11
C GLY A 104 -1.56 -16.36 0.95
N PHE A 105 -0.97 -15.21 0.62
CA PHE A 105 -1.41 -14.34 -0.46
C PHE A 105 -0.31 -14.04 -1.45
N ILE A 106 -0.69 -13.75 -2.69
CA ILE A 106 0.13 -12.99 -3.63
C ILE A 106 -0.54 -11.65 -3.88
N THR A 107 0.24 -10.59 -3.68
CA THR A 107 -0.16 -9.20 -3.90
C THR A 107 0.43 -8.69 -5.21
N LEU A 108 -0.32 -7.85 -5.94
CA LEU A 108 0.15 -7.17 -7.14
C LEU A 108 -0.22 -5.68 -7.08
N THR A 109 0.72 -4.84 -7.45
CA THR A 109 0.47 -3.46 -7.88
C THR A 109 0.70 -3.39 -9.38
N VAL A 110 -0.37 -3.11 -10.12
CA VAL A 110 -0.33 -2.93 -11.57
C VAL A 110 -0.32 -1.44 -11.87
N ILE A 111 0.72 -0.97 -12.56
CA ILE A 111 0.92 0.45 -12.89
C ILE A 111 0.84 0.62 -14.40
N ASN A 112 0.01 1.54 -14.89
CA ASN A 112 0.05 2.01 -16.27
C ASN A 112 0.88 3.30 -16.36
N ASP A 113 2.12 3.18 -16.81
CA ASP A 113 3.09 4.27 -16.79
C ASP A 113 2.70 5.47 -17.68
N PRO A 114 2.18 5.27 -18.91
CA PRO A 114 1.68 6.37 -19.75
C PRO A 114 0.47 7.08 -19.17
N ARG A 115 -0.49 6.32 -18.62
CA ARG A 115 -1.73 6.89 -18.06
C ARG A 115 -1.54 7.53 -16.70
N LYS A 116 -0.42 7.24 -16.03
CA LYS A 116 -0.14 7.75 -14.69
C LYS A 116 -1.16 7.27 -13.66
N LEU A 117 -1.46 5.96 -13.73
CA LEU A 117 -2.46 5.30 -12.90
C LEU A 117 -1.93 3.98 -12.34
N LEU A 118 -2.43 3.55 -11.19
CA LEU A 118 -2.19 2.22 -10.64
C LEU A 118 -3.44 1.60 -10.01
N SER A 119 -3.40 0.28 -9.83
CA SER A 119 -4.41 -0.49 -9.12
C SER A 119 -3.76 -1.64 -8.33
N PHE A 120 -4.44 -2.12 -7.28
CA PHE A 120 -3.93 -3.13 -6.35
C PHE A 120 -4.78 -4.41 -6.39
N PHE A 121 -4.13 -5.55 -6.39
CA PHE A 121 -4.78 -6.86 -6.42
C PHE A 121 -4.15 -7.79 -5.37
N ALA A 122 -4.94 -8.70 -4.84
CA ALA A 122 -4.50 -9.78 -3.97
C ALA A 122 -5.28 -11.05 -4.27
N PHE A 123 -4.56 -12.15 -4.36
CA PHE A 123 -5.09 -13.47 -4.62
C PHE A 123 -4.56 -14.44 -3.58
N ARG A 124 -5.37 -15.43 -3.24
CA ARG A 124 -4.93 -16.52 -2.37
C ARG A 124 -3.86 -17.35 -3.09
N ASP A 125 -2.85 -17.76 -2.35
CA ASP A 125 -1.75 -18.56 -2.88
C ASP A 125 -2.23 -19.95 -3.36
N ASP A 126 -3.26 -20.48 -2.72
CA ASP A 126 -3.89 -21.77 -3.04
C ASP A 126 -4.71 -21.73 -4.35
N GLU A 127 -5.29 -20.58 -4.72
CA GLU A 127 -6.00 -20.37 -6.00
C GLU A 127 -5.06 -20.38 -7.21
N LEU A 128 -3.78 -20.09 -6.98
CA LEU A 128 -2.75 -20.05 -8.02
C LEU A 128 -1.94 -21.35 -8.10
N TRP A 129 -2.33 -22.36 -7.33
CA TRP A 129 -1.70 -23.67 -7.35
C TRP A 129 -2.19 -24.49 -8.55
N ALA A 130 -1.32 -25.34 -9.10
CA ALA A 130 -1.60 -26.23 -10.24
C ALA A 130 -1.86 -25.56 -11.61
N GLY A 131 -1.59 -24.26 -11.77
CA GLY A 131 -1.69 -23.59 -13.08
C GLY A 131 -3.11 -23.20 -13.51
N GLU A 132 -4.08 -23.39 -12.62
CA GLU A 132 -5.45 -22.92 -12.79
C GLU A 132 -5.53 -21.40 -12.72
N ALA A 133 -6.56 -20.85 -13.37
CA ALA A 133 -6.83 -19.43 -13.34
C ALA A 133 -7.64 -19.07 -12.08
N ALA A 134 -7.14 -18.13 -11.29
CA ALA A 134 -7.87 -17.54 -10.18
C ALA A 134 -9.11 -16.77 -10.64
N THR A 135 -10.07 -16.62 -9.73
CA THR A 135 -11.29 -15.85 -9.96
C THR A 135 -10.94 -14.40 -10.31
N PRO A 136 -11.55 -13.78 -11.34
CA PRO A 136 -11.33 -12.38 -11.65
C PRO A 136 -11.49 -11.45 -10.44
N GLN A 137 -10.57 -10.51 -10.28
CA GLN A 137 -10.64 -9.49 -9.24
C GLN A 137 -10.75 -8.11 -9.86
N GLN A 138 -11.72 -7.32 -9.39
CA GLN A 138 -11.87 -5.91 -9.73
C GLN A 138 -11.30 -5.04 -8.61
N SER A 139 -10.64 -3.95 -8.96
CA SER A 139 -10.03 -3.02 -8.00
C SER A 139 -10.07 -1.58 -8.49
N LYS A 140 -10.08 -0.65 -7.52
CA LYS A 140 -10.11 0.79 -7.78
C LYS A 140 -8.79 1.29 -8.35
N VAL A 141 -8.86 2.41 -9.05
CA VAL A 141 -7.69 3.06 -9.68
C VAL A 141 -7.34 4.36 -8.97
N PHE A 142 -6.03 4.63 -8.90
CA PHE A 142 -5.42 5.78 -8.23
C PHE A 142 -4.38 6.45 -9.11
N ASP A 143 -4.15 7.75 -8.92
CA ASP A 143 -3.11 8.50 -9.64
C ASP A 143 -1.68 8.04 -9.25
N TYR A 144 -0.75 8.02 -10.22
CA TYR A 144 0.65 7.60 -10.07
C TYR A 144 1.60 8.38 -11.01
N PRO A 145 2.82 8.80 -10.61
CA PRO A 145 3.39 8.64 -9.29
C PRO A 145 2.64 9.50 -8.28
N PHE A 146 2.58 8.96 -7.08
CA PHE A 146 2.18 9.71 -5.91
C PHE A 146 2.93 11.04 -5.82
N SER A 147 2.27 12.08 -5.35
CA SER A 147 2.83 13.44 -5.37
C SER A 147 4.04 13.51 -4.44
N ALA A 148 5.23 13.35 -5.00
CA ALA A 148 6.48 13.43 -4.26
C ALA A 148 6.79 14.87 -3.89
N LYS A 149 6.70 15.17 -2.58
CA LYS A 149 7.72 15.85 -1.75
C LYS A 149 7.05 16.48 -0.52
N ARG A 150 7.26 15.89 0.65
CA ARG A 150 7.37 16.68 1.89
C ARG A 150 8.85 16.77 2.21
N GLU A 151 9.38 17.99 2.27
CA GLU A 151 10.67 18.25 2.92
C GLU A 151 10.49 17.95 4.41
N VAL A 152 10.74 16.69 4.79
CA VAL A 152 10.94 16.32 6.18
C VAL A 152 12.45 16.30 6.40
N VAL A 153 12.96 17.18 7.27
CA VAL A 153 14.33 17.07 7.76
C VAL A 153 14.39 15.82 8.63
N ALA A 154 14.75 14.70 8.02
CA ALA A 154 14.85 13.43 8.73
C ALA A 154 16.08 13.42 9.66
N SER A 155 15.88 12.99 10.90
CA SER A 155 16.93 12.65 11.85
C SER A 155 17.72 11.41 11.39
N GLN A 156 18.91 11.17 11.96
CA GLN A 156 19.72 9.98 11.61
C GLN A 156 18.98 8.66 11.89
N GLU A 157 18.19 8.57 12.96
CA GLU A 157 17.39 7.38 13.30
C GLU A 157 16.26 7.14 12.27
N GLU A 158 15.61 8.19 11.77
CA GLU A 158 14.61 8.08 10.69
C GLU A 158 15.23 7.57 9.38
N SER A 159 16.50 7.90 9.10
CA SER A 159 17.24 7.38 7.95
C SER A 159 17.55 5.88 8.06
N GLU A 160 17.95 5.40 9.25
CA GLU A 160 18.23 3.98 9.47
C GLU A 160 16.96 3.13 9.33
N MET A 161 15.81 3.61 9.83
CA MET A 161 14.54 2.89 9.64
C MET A 161 14.07 2.92 8.20
N ALA A 162 14.12 4.09 7.54
CA ALA A 162 13.66 4.28 6.15
C ALA A 162 14.41 3.43 5.12
N TYR A 163 15.64 2.98 5.43
CA TYR A 163 16.46 2.16 4.52
C TYR A 163 16.75 0.76 5.02
N ALA A 164 16.14 0.35 6.14
CA ALA A 164 16.23 -1.00 6.65
C ALA A 164 15.87 -2.06 5.58
N PRO A 165 16.44 -3.28 5.66
CA PRO A 165 16.22 -4.32 4.65
C PRO A 165 14.79 -4.88 4.67
N SER A 166 14.08 -4.75 5.79
CA SER A 166 12.73 -5.24 5.97
C SER A 166 12.00 -4.46 7.05
N TRP A 167 10.68 -4.40 6.98
CA TRP A 167 9.84 -3.78 8.00
C TRP A 167 8.78 -4.75 8.49
N LYS A 168 8.40 -4.65 9.76
CA LYS A 168 7.29 -5.40 10.37
C LYS A 168 6.21 -4.43 10.83
N ILE A 169 4.95 -4.76 10.55
CA ILE A 169 3.79 -4.07 11.12
C ILE A 169 3.52 -4.66 12.51
N LYS A 170 3.32 -3.77 13.48
CA LYS A 170 3.06 -4.11 14.90
C LYS A 170 1.73 -3.54 15.35
N ASP A 171 0.95 -4.35 16.08
CA ASP A 171 -0.24 -3.92 16.82
C ASP A 171 -1.23 -3.13 15.95
N PHE A 172 -1.46 -3.61 14.73
CA PHE A 172 -2.29 -2.89 13.77
C PHE A 172 -3.76 -2.94 14.17
N ILE A 173 -4.33 -1.76 14.37
CA ILE A 173 -5.74 -1.53 14.63
C ILE A 173 -6.35 -0.62 13.57
N ARG A 174 -7.60 -0.87 13.23
CA ARG A 174 -8.39 -0.16 12.23
C ARG A 174 -9.83 -0.03 12.71
N TYR A 175 -10.32 1.20 12.86
CA TYR A 175 -11.68 1.44 13.36
C TYR A 175 -12.29 2.71 12.78
N GLU A 176 -13.62 2.75 12.77
CA GLU A 176 -14.40 3.92 12.40
C GLU A 176 -14.50 4.90 13.58
N PHE A 177 -14.40 6.20 13.28
CA PHE A 177 -14.57 7.28 14.24
C PHE A 177 -15.48 8.36 13.67
N ASN A 178 -16.60 8.64 14.33
CA ASN A 178 -17.53 9.69 13.93
C ASN A 178 -16.95 11.08 14.27
N ARG A 179 -16.82 11.96 13.26
CA ARG A 179 -16.19 13.29 13.40
C ARG A 179 -17.17 14.45 13.44
N GLY A 180 -18.41 14.24 13.01
CA GLY A 180 -19.39 15.31 12.83
C GLY A 180 -19.14 16.19 11.59
N ILE A 181 -20.17 16.96 11.21
CA ILE A 181 -20.27 17.69 9.93
C ILE A 181 -19.05 18.60 9.65
N PRO A 182 -18.47 18.62 8.42
CA PRO A 182 -18.98 18.02 7.17
C PRO A 182 -18.58 16.56 6.92
N TYR A 183 -17.77 15.96 7.77
CA TYR A 183 -17.33 14.56 7.66
C TYR A 183 -18.03 13.74 8.74
N SER A 184 -19.10 13.02 8.41
CA SER A 184 -19.79 12.24 9.44
C SER A 184 -18.83 11.24 10.09
N ASP A 185 -17.95 10.60 9.31
CA ASP A 185 -17.12 9.48 9.77
C ASP A 185 -15.67 9.58 9.25
N ALA A 186 -14.75 8.88 9.92
CA ALA A 186 -13.37 8.70 9.51
C ALA A 186 -12.89 7.28 9.80
N LEU A 187 -12.06 6.74 8.92
CA LEU A 187 -11.33 5.52 9.16
C LEU A 187 -9.99 5.87 9.83
N ILE A 188 -9.78 5.36 11.04
CA ILE A 188 -8.53 5.47 11.77
C ILE A 188 -7.76 4.18 11.61
N MET A 189 -6.49 4.28 11.22
CA MET A 189 -5.55 3.14 11.22
C MET A 189 -4.33 3.51 12.04
N ARG A 190 -3.94 2.64 12.95
CA ARG A 190 -2.78 2.84 13.81
C ARG A 190 -1.98 1.55 13.89
N PHE A 191 -0.67 1.67 13.71
CA PHE A 191 0.26 0.55 13.83
C PHE A 191 1.68 1.05 14.10
N GLY A 192 2.53 0.16 14.62
CA GLY A 192 3.97 0.36 14.68
C GLY A 192 4.67 -0.18 13.42
N ILE A 193 5.75 0.48 13.02
CA ILE A 193 6.67 0.02 11.97
C ILE A 193 7.97 -0.34 12.67
N GLN A 194 8.34 -1.62 12.64
CA GLN A 194 9.49 -2.15 13.35
C GLN A 194 10.58 -2.65 12.39
N SER A 195 11.83 -2.32 12.71
CA SER A 195 13.01 -2.94 12.12
C SER A 195 14.09 -3.11 13.19
N GLY A 196 14.42 -4.36 13.53
CA GLY A 196 15.31 -4.65 14.64
C GLY A 196 14.81 -4.02 15.96
N PRO A 197 15.64 -3.23 16.67
CA PRO A 197 15.23 -2.56 17.91
C PRO A 197 14.43 -1.27 17.67
N LEU A 198 14.40 -0.75 16.44
CA LEU A 198 13.77 0.52 16.12
C LEU A 198 12.27 0.33 15.91
N THR A 199 11.45 1.26 16.38
CA THR A 199 10.00 1.26 16.14
C THR A 199 9.46 2.68 16.00
N GLU A 200 8.80 2.94 14.87
CA GLU A 200 8.07 4.19 14.62
C GLU A 200 6.56 3.93 14.64
N GLN A 201 5.76 4.98 14.82
CA GLN A 201 4.31 4.88 14.86
C GLN A 201 3.71 5.51 13.62
N CYS A 202 2.81 4.80 12.95
CA CYS A 202 1.94 5.36 11.93
C CYS A 202 0.54 5.55 12.50
N LEU A 203 0.00 6.76 12.32
CA LEU A 203 -1.41 7.07 12.54
C LEU A 203 -1.96 7.65 11.23
N LEU A 204 -2.89 6.94 10.62
CA LEU A 204 -3.66 7.43 9.48
C LEU A 204 -5.04 7.82 9.92
N ILE A 205 -5.52 8.86 9.26
CA ILE A 205 -6.85 9.40 9.45
C ILE A 205 -7.41 9.60 8.05
N ILE A 206 -8.31 8.74 7.61
CA ILE A 206 -8.92 8.82 6.29
C ILE A 206 -10.34 9.34 6.45
N ALA A 207 -10.63 10.50 5.88
CA ALA A 207 -11.98 11.06 5.91
C ALA A 207 -12.94 10.17 5.11
N LEU A 208 -14.15 9.99 5.65
CA LEU A 208 -15.24 9.29 5.00
C LEU A 208 -16.34 10.30 4.66
N PHE A 209 -16.98 10.07 3.53
CA PHE A 209 -18.14 10.84 3.07
C PHE A 209 -19.41 10.03 3.28
N GLU A 210 -20.55 10.70 3.34
CA GLU A 210 -21.85 10.09 3.58
C GLU A 210 -22.11 8.94 2.58
N GLY A 211 -22.45 7.76 3.09
CA GLY A 211 -22.66 6.54 2.30
C GLY A 211 -21.41 5.68 2.06
N THR A 212 -20.23 6.09 2.54
CA THR A 212 -19.02 5.26 2.46
C THR A 212 -19.03 4.18 3.52
N VAL A 213 -18.76 2.91 3.17
CA VAL A 213 -18.51 1.86 4.17
C VAL A 213 -17.08 2.04 4.72
N PRO A 214 -16.92 2.44 5.99
CA PRO A 214 -15.63 2.79 6.60
C PRO A 214 -14.57 1.70 6.46
N LEU A 215 -14.93 0.49 6.87
CA LEU A 215 -14.04 -0.65 6.85
C LEU A 215 -13.89 -1.26 5.44
N GLY A 216 -14.71 -0.83 4.48
CA GLY A 216 -14.56 -1.20 3.07
C GLY A 216 -13.62 -0.28 2.28
N LYS A 217 -13.21 0.87 2.85
CA LYS A 217 -12.53 1.93 2.09
C LYS A 217 -11.10 1.55 1.68
N SER A 218 -10.86 1.58 0.37
CA SER A 218 -9.53 1.64 -0.25
C SER A 218 -9.03 3.07 -0.34
N PHE A 219 -7.72 3.26 -0.23
CA PHE A 219 -7.05 4.55 -0.39
C PHE A 219 -5.59 4.34 -0.84
N ALA A 220 -4.95 5.38 -1.37
CA ALA A 220 -3.54 5.35 -1.76
C ALA A 220 -2.78 6.55 -1.16
N ASP A 221 -1.47 6.45 -1.02
CA ASP A 221 -0.63 7.60 -0.67
C ASP A 221 -1.01 8.37 0.61
N ALA A 222 -1.61 7.70 1.60
CA ALA A 222 -2.00 8.33 2.84
C ALA A 222 -0.78 8.49 3.76
N ALA A 223 -0.42 9.74 4.04
CA ALA A 223 0.70 10.05 4.93
C ALA A 223 0.37 9.70 6.38
N CYS A 224 1.28 8.97 7.03
CA CYS A 224 1.28 8.80 8.47
C CYS A 224 1.45 10.16 9.16
N GLY A 225 0.78 10.35 10.31
CA GLY A 225 0.91 11.57 11.10
C GLY A 225 2.32 11.84 11.63
N TYR A 226 3.20 10.83 11.63
CA TYR A 226 4.57 10.85 12.14
C TYR A 226 5.51 10.01 11.25
N GLY A 227 6.81 10.30 11.30
CA GLY A 227 7.87 9.48 10.66
C GLY A 227 7.99 9.58 9.14
N GLY A 228 7.16 10.40 8.47
CA GLY A 228 7.24 10.60 7.03
C GLY A 228 6.79 9.41 6.16
N TRP A 229 6.36 8.31 6.77
CA TRP A 229 5.85 7.12 6.09
C TRP A 229 4.55 7.39 5.36
N THR A 230 4.34 6.62 4.30
CA THR A 230 3.14 6.70 3.49
C THR A 230 2.56 5.32 3.24
N VAL A 231 1.23 5.23 3.25
CA VAL A 231 0.50 3.96 3.21
C VAL A 231 -0.54 3.99 2.11
N SER A 232 -0.56 2.96 1.29
CA SER A 232 -1.69 2.64 0.41
C SER A 232 -2.41 1.39 0.91
N TRP A 233 -3.72 1.34 0.74
CA TRP A 233 -4.60 0.26 1.18
C TRP A 233 -5.61 -0.07 0.08
N GLY A 234 -5.50 -1.25 -0.51
CA GLY A 234 -6.49 -1.79 -1.44
C GLY A 234 -7.33 -2.85 -0.75
N HIS A 235 -8.66 -2.69 -0.72
CA HIS A 235 -9.61 -3.65 -0.17
C HIS A 235 -10.48 -4.26 -1.27
N ASN A 236 -10.68 -5.57 -1.22
CA ASN A 236 -11.61 -6.32 -2.04
C ASN A 236 -12.91 -6.56 -1.27
N GLU A 237 -13.99 -5.86 -1.64
CA GLU A 237 -15.29 -5.98 -0.98
C GLU A 237 -15.96 -7.35 -1.14
N THR A 238 -15.53 -8.15 -2.14
CA THR A 238 -16.11 -9.49 -2.39
C THR A 238 -15.50 -10.54 -1.47
N THR A 239 -14.18 -10.52 -1.30
CA THR A 239 -13.45 -11.52 -0.51
C THR A 239 -13.10 -11.05 0.90
N ASP A 240 -13.30 -9.75 1.21
CA ASP A 240 -12.94 -9.12 2.48
C ASP A 240 -11.43 -9.18 2.79
N GLU A 241 -10.63 -9.15 1.72
CA GLU A 241 -9.17 -9.17 1.73
C GLU A 241 -8.61 -7.78 1.45
N ALA A 242 -7.41 -7.47 1.95
CA ALA A 242 -6.75 -6.21 1.66
C ALA A 242 -5.23 -6.30 1.52
N VAL A 243 -4.68 -5.35 0.77
CA VAL A 243 -3.24 -5.13 0.58
C VAL A 243 -2.85 -3.78 1.15
N MET A 244 -1.85 -3.78 2.02
CA MET A 244 -1.14 -2.57 2.40
C MET A 244 0.18 -2.46 1.63
N THR A 245 0.42 -1.29 1.02
CA THR A 245 1.76 -0.89 0.58
C THR A 245 2.29 0.18 1.54
N LEU A 246 3.39 -0.12 2.24
CA LEU A 246 4.10 0.83 3.08
C LEU A 246 5.29 1.40 2.31
N MET A 247 5.44 2.72 2.27
CA MET A 247 6.53 3.44 1.61
C MET A 247 7.29 4.28 2.62
N ASN A 248 8.61 4.31 2.48
CA ASN A 248 9.45 5.16 3.32
C ASN A 248 9.29 6.65 2.98
N VAL A 249 9.88 7.51 3.80
CA VAL A 249 9.83 8.99 3.67
C VAL A 249 10.31 9.52 2.31
N HIS A 250 11.18 8.79 1.63
CA HIS A 250 11.71 9.18 0.32
C HIS A 250 10.92 8.60 -0.86
N HIS A 251 9.93 7.73 -0.59
CA HIS A 251 9.15 7.01 -1.59
C HIS A 251 10.03 6.22 -2.58
N ASP A 252 11.22 5.80 -2.14
CA ASP A 252 12.19 5.04 -2.93
C ASP A 252 12.31 3.58 -2.45
N ARG A 253 11.70 3.25 -1.31
CA ARG A 253 11.59 1.88 -0.77
C ARG A 253 10.13 1.58 -0.42
N ARG A 254 9.71 0.34 -0.63
CA ARG A 254 8.34 -0.14 -0.32
C ARG A 254 8.31 -1.57 0.19
N ALA A 255 7.28 -1.90 0.98
CA ALA A 255 6.96 -3.26 1.40
C ALA A 255 5.46 -3.52 1.28
N PHE A 256 5.07 -4.78 1.05
CA PHE A 256 3.68 -5.21 0.82
C PHE A 256 3.23 -6.18 1.90
N TYR A 257 1.98 -6.04 2.35
CA TYR A 257 1.37 -6.85 3.41
C TYR A 257 -0.06 -7.23 3.03
N GLY A 258 -0.43 -8.49 3.27
CA GLY A 258 -1.80 -9.00 3.06
C GLY A 258 -2.61 -9.04 4.37
N PHE A 259 -3.92 -8.85 4.29
CA PHE A 259 -4.83 -8.95 5.43
C PHE A 259 -6.16 -9.58 5.03
N ASN A 260 -6.79 -10.28 5.97
CA ASN A 260 -8.09 -10.95 5.80
C ASN A 260 -9.13 -10.43 6.78
N ASP A 261 -10.40 -10.66 6.42
CA ASP A 261 -11.55 -10.37 7.26
C ASP A 261 -11.49 -8.92 7.79
N VAL A 262 -11.02 -7.99 6.96
CA VAL A 262 -10.65 -6.64 7.38
C VAL A 262 -11.85 -5.75 7.68
N SER A 263 -13.03 -6.14 7.18
CA SER A 263 -14.31 -5.55 7.54
C SER A 263 -14.88 -6.08 8.86
N LYS A 264 -14.43 -7.26 9.31
CA LYS A 264 -14.94 -7.93 10.51
C LYS A 264 -14.09 -7.68 11.75
N ASN A 265 -12.83 -7.29 11.56
CA ASN A 265 -11.86 -7.17 12.64
C ASN A 265 -11.35 -5.73 12.80
N ILE A 266 -11.43 -5.23 14.03
CA ILE A 266 -10.80 -3.96 14.41
C ILE A 266 -9.30 -4.14 14.64
N ILE A 267 -8.88 -5.30 15.15
CA ILE A 267 -7.48 -5.62 15.43
C ILE A 267 -7.00 -6.57 14.35
N LEU A 268 -6.05 -6.11 13.54
CA LEU A 268 -5.41 -6.91 12.49
C LEU A 268 -4.07 -7.49 12.95
N GLY A 269 -3.50 -6.95 14.03
CA GLY A 269 -2.35 -7.53 14.73
C GLY A 269 -1.01 -7.24 14.07
N ASP A 270 -0.06 -8.15 14.25
CA ASP A 270 1.28 -8.07 13.67
C ASP A 270 1.31 -8.69 12.27
N ASN A 271 2.10 -8.13 11.35
CA ASN A 271 2.36 -8.73 10.04
C ASN A 271 3.81 -8.47 9.60
N GLY A 272 4.53 -9.51 9.14
CA GLY A 272 5.92 -9.43 8.69
C GLY A 272 6.94 -9.86 9.75
N PRO A 273 8.25 -9.68 9.49
CA PRO A 273 8.84 -8.67 8.60
C PRO A 273 8.75 -8.99 7.11
N ARG A 274 8.60 -7.94 6.29
CA ARG A 274 8.51 -7.99 4.83
C ARG A 274 9.71 -7.26 4.20
N PRO A 275 10.33 -7.78 3.14
CA PRO A 275 11.43 -7.11 2.44
C PRO A 275 11.05 -5.69 1.99
N ALA A 276 11.94 -4.74 2.21
CA ALA A 276 11.80 -3.38 1.71
C ALA A 276 12.53 -3.26 0.36
N SER A 277 11.77 -3.32 -0.73
CA SER A 277 12.28 -3.31 -2.10
C SER A 277 12.38 -1.89 -2.66
N PRO A 278 13.38 -1.60 -3.52
CA PRO A 278 13.46 -0.32 -4.21
C PRO A 278 12.29 -0.09 -5.15
N PHE A 279 12.04 1.18 -5.48
CA PHE A 279 10.96 1.56 -6.37
C PHE A 279 11.17 1.09 -7.82
#